data_AF-A0A958AS21-F1
#
_entry.id   AF-A0A958AS21-F1
#
_cell.length_a   1.000
_cell.length_b   1.000
_cell.length_c   1.000
_cell.angle_alpha   90.00
_cell.angle_beta   90.00
_cell.angle_gamma   90.00
#
_symmetry.space_group_name_H-M   'P 1'
#
loop_
_entity.id
_entity.type
_entity.pdbx_description
1 polymer ?
#
loop_
_entity_poly.entity_id
_entity_poly.type
_entity_poly.pdbx_seq_one_letter_code
_entity_poly.pdbx_strand_id
1 'polypeptide(L)'
;MTGIENLKATRKALRDMSRVVTYTRKTLAKMIRAEENFGVDADKSRSTHLFDALEHLGEVREGFILSQRTEPNAAMSELREIVRHILMDWQWVHNMNLILAPGDELDTLNQQLVFYNHAMVAMAVLPRLPANAITFPQRRPTYKDVSVPVLPGELLARIEELEEIIYQAEVKSVRDLDYGSFRRTYAFFDASSWLVKNHLKPMLGDL
;
A
#
# COMPACT_ATOMS: atom_id res chain seq x y z
N MET A 1 10.65 30.93 -4.21
CA MET A 1 9.47 30.65 -5.05
C MET A 1 8.95 29.22 -4.81
N THR A 2 8.69 28.82 -3.55
CA THR A 2 8.68 27.39 -3.16
C THR A 2 7.34 26.83 -2.67
N GLY A 3 6.34 27.67 -2.39
CA GLY A 3 5.07 27.23 -1.79
C GLY A 3 4.03 26.66 -2.78
N ILE A 4 3.91 27.26 -3.97
CA ILE A 4 2.83 26.92 -4.93
C ILE A 4 3.18 25.65 -5.73
N GLU A 5 4.46 25.44 -6.07
CA GLU A 5 4.92 24.23 -6.78
C GLU A 5 4.75 22.97 -5.92
N ASN A 6 5.03 23.08 -4.61
CA ASN A 6 4.83 22.00 -3.65
C ASN A 6 3.35 21.58 -3.53
N LEU A 7 2.41 22.53 -3.58
CA LEU A 7 0.98 22.23 -3.56
C LEU A 7 0.50 21.50 -4.83
N LYS A 8 1.02 21.86 -6.00
CA LYS A 8 0.67 21.18 -7.26
C LYS A 8 1.22 19.75 -7.29
N ALA A 9 2.46 19.55 -6.86
CA ALA A 9 3.08 18.24 -6.74
C ALA A 9 2.34 17.34 -5.73
N THR A 10 2.07 17.87 -4.52
CA THR A 10 1.29 17.17 -3.49
C THR A 10 -0.10 16.79 -3.98
N ARG A 11 -0.80 17.72 -4.66
CA ARG A 11 -2.12 17.44 -5.25
C ARG A 11 -2.06 16.35 -6.32
N LYS A 12 -1.00 16.31 -7.13
CA LYS A 12 -0.78 15.24 -8.11
C LYS A 12 -0.57 13.90 -7.40
N ALA A 13 0.33 13.83 -6.41
CA ALA A 13 0.60 12.63 -5.63
C ALA A 13 -0.66 12.05 -4.97
N LEU A 14 -1.49 12.91 -4.36
CA LEU A 14 -2.77 12.52 -3.77
C LEU A 14 -3.78 12.00 -4.80
N ARG A 15 -3.80 12.58 -6.01
CA ARG A 15 -4.63 12.08 -7.12
C ARG A 15 -4.15 10.72 -7.62
N ASP A 16 -2.84 10.53 -7.71
CA ASP A 16 -2.25 9.28 -8.16
C ASP A 16 -2.52 8.16 -7.13
N MET A 17 -2.30 8.42 -5.83
CA MET A 17 -2.72 7.52 -4.74
C MET A 17 -4.23 7.19 -4.81
N SER A 18 -5.09 8.20 -5.00
CA SER A 18 -6.53 7.98 -5.15
C SER A 18 -6.86 7.04 -6.31
N ARG A 19 -6.13 7.13 -7.43
CA ARG A 19 -6.33 6.26 -8.60
C ARG A 19 -5.88 4.85 -8.29
N VAL A 20 -4.65 4.67 -7.81
CA VAL A 20 -4.08 3.36 -7.47
C VAL A 20 -5.02 2.61 -6.54
N VAL A 21 -5.32 3.17 -5.37
CA VAL A 21 -6.21 2.56 -4.37
C VAL A 21 -7.57 2.17 -4.95
N THR A 22 -8.19 3.06 -5.75
CA THR A 22 -9.51 2.80 -6.34
C THR A 22 -9.45 1.70 -7.40
N TYR A 23 -8.42 1.70 -8.25
CA TYR A 23 -8.27 0.73 -9.32
C TYR A 23 -7.87 -0.63 -8.77
N THR A 24 -6.94 -0.71 -7.82
CA THR A 24 -6.56 -1.96 -7.17
C THR A 24 -7.78 -2.62 -6.52
N ARG A 25 -8.58 -1.89 -5.73
CA ARG A 25 -9.82 -2.43 -5.14
C ARG A 25 -10.77 -2.98 -6.21
N LYS A 26 -10.98 -2.25 -7.31
CA LYS A 26 -11.82 -2.69 -8.43
C LYS A 26 -11.25 -3.92 -9.12
N THR A 27 -9.94 -4.00 -9.31
CA THR A 27 -9.25 -5.14 -9.92
C THR A 27 -9.39 -6.37 -9.05
N LEU A 28 -9.14 -6.28 -7.75
CA LEU A 28 -9.35 -7.38 -6.81
C LEU A 28 -10.82 -7.84 -6.79
N ALA A 29 -11.79 -6.90 -6.82
CA ALA A 29 -13.20 -7.24 -6.91
C ALA A 29 -13.56 -7.96 -8.21
N LYS A 30 -12.97 -7.56 -9.35
CA LYS A 30 -13.14 -8.25 -10.63
C LYS A 30 -12.55 -9.65 -10.58
N MET A 31 -11.39 -9.85 -9.96
CA MET A 31 -10.75 -11.16 -9.84
C MET A 31 -11.65 -12.15 -9.08
N ILE A 32 -12.24 -11.72 -7.97
CA ILE A 32 -13.21 -12.52 -7.22
C ILE A 32 -14.42 -12.90 -8.11
N ARG A 33 -14.95 -11.96 -8.91
CA ARG A 33 -16.11 -12.21 -9.79
C ARG A 33 -15.79 -13.03 -11.04
N ALA A 34 -14.58 -12.88 -11.58
CA ALA A 34 -14.10 -13.65 -12.73
C ALA A 34 -13.85 -15.11 -12.34
N GLU A 35 -13.48 -15.35 -11.08
CA GLU A 35 -13.43 -16.69 -10.50
C GLU A 35 -14.82 -17.33 -10.33
N GLU A 36 -15.88 -16.54 -10.15
CA GLU A 36 -17.26 -17.03 -10.11
C GLU A 36 -17.79 -17.36 -11.52
N ASN A 37 -17.31 -16.67 -12.55
CA ASN A 37 -17.73 -16.83 -13.94
C ASN A 37 -16.56 -17.38 -14.77
N PHE A 38 -16.43 -18.72 -14.83
CA PHE A 38 -15.40 -19.43 -15.57
C PHE A 38 -15.09 -18.81 -16.95
N GLY A 39 -13.90 -18.22 -17.07
CA GLY A 39 -13.27 -17.82 -18.33
C GLY A 39 -13.55 -16.38 -18.75
N VAL A 40 -12.46 -15.62 -18.98
CA VAL A 40 -12.19 -14.76 -20.16
C VAL A 40 -11.10 -13.72 -19.80
N ASP A 41 -10.06 -13.69 -20.65
CA ASP A 41 -9.04 -12.67 -20.89
C ASP A 41 -9.07 -11.39 -20.01
N ALA A 42 -8.32 -11.41 -18.90
CA ALA A 42 -8.11 -10.24 -18.04
C ALA A 42 -6.64 -9.75 -18.02
N ASP A 43 -5.79 -10.23 -18.92
CA ASP A 43 -4.37 -10.41 -18.58
C ASP A 43 -3.55 -9.10 -18.52
N LYS A 44 -3.80 -8.12 -19.39
CA LYS A 44 -2.99 -6.88 -19.43
C LYS A 44 -3.42 -5.80 -18.44
N SER A 45 -4.72 -5.47 -18.39
CA SER A 45 -5.21 -4.41 -17.49
C SER A 45 -5.12 -4.80 -16.01
N ARG A 46 -5.22 -6.10 -15.71
CA ARG A 46 -4.98 -6.64 -14.36
C ARG A 46 -3.53 -6.41 -13.95
N SER A 47 -2.57 -6.81 -14.78
CA SER A 47 -1.13 -6.65 -14.50
C SER A 47 -0.77 -5.19 -14.27
N THR A 48 -1.23 -4.25 -15.11
CA THR A 48 -0.94 -2.81 -14.90
C THR A 48 -1.41 -2.30 -13.54
N HIS A 49 -2.68 -2.55 -13.15
CA HIS A 49 -3.21 -2.00 -11.89
C HIS A 49 -2.68 -2.67 -10.63
N LEU A 50 -2.25 -3.93 -10.71
CA LEU A 50 -1.58 -4.60 -9.59
C LEU A 50 -0.12 -4.16 -9.49
N PHE A 51 0.56 -3.95 -10.62
CA PHE A 51 1.90 -3.36 -10.65
C PHE A 51 1.92 -1.93 -10.06
N ASP A 52 0.98 -1.07 -10.47
CA ASP A 52 0.82 0.28 -9.87
C ASP A 52 0.62 0.22 -8.34
N ALA A 53 -0.04 -0.84 -7.86
CA ALA A 53 -0.26 -1.07 -6.44
C ALA A 53 1.02 -1.51 -5.72
N LEU A 54 1.84 -2.35 -6.36
CA LEU A 54 3.16 -2.74 -5.83
C LEU A 54 4.10 -1.54 -5.75
N GLU A 55 4.16 -0.70 -6.79
CA GLU A 55 4.95 0.54 -6.77
C GLU A 55 4.49 1.45 -5.62
N HIS A 56 3.18 1.65 -5.47
CA HIS A 56 2.64 2.44 -4.37
C HIS A 56 2.96 1.86 -2.98
N LEU A 57 2.87 0.54 -2.81
CA LEU A 57 3.23 -0.11 -1.55
C LEU A 57 4.74 -0.02 -1.26
N GLY A 58 5.59 -0.04 -2.30
CA GLY A 58 7.01 0.27 -2.19
C GLY A 58 7.24 1.67 -1.61
N GLU A 59 6.53 2.69 -2.10
CA GLU A 59 6.60 4.05 -1.55
C GLU A 59 6.07 4.14 -0.11
N VAL A 60 5.06 3.33 0.25
CA VAL A 60 4.57 3.21 1.63
C VAL A 60 5.64 2.61 2.54
N ARG A 61 6.35 1.57 2.09
CA ARG A 61 7.46 0.94 2.82
C ARG A 61 8.64 1.90 2.99
N GLU A 62 9.00 2.64 1.95
CA GLU A 62 10.02 3.69 2.06
C GLU A 62 9.58 4.79 3.04
N GLY A 63 8.30 5.18 3.03
CA GLY A 63 7.74 6.13 4.00
C GLY A 63 7.81 5.63 5.44
N PHE A 64 7.58 4.32 5.66
CA PHE A 64 7.79 3.69 6.95
C PHE A 64 9.27 3.80 7.37
N ILE A 65 10.22 3.39 6.52
CA ILE A 65 11.67 3.44 6.81
C ILE A 65 12.09 4.87 7.16
N LEU A 66 11.62 5.87 6.40
CA LEU A 66 11.90 7.28 6.66
C LEU A 66 11.32 7.75 8.01
N SER A 67 10.12 7.30 8.38
CA SER A 67 9.49 7.63 9.66
C SER A 67 10.27 7.07 10.87
N GLN A 68 10.92 5.91 10.72
CA GLN A 68 11.73 5.32 11.78
C GLN A 68 13.07 6.06 11.94
N ARG A 69 13.61 6.62 10.86
CA ARG A 69 14.85 7.42 10.88
C ARG A 69 14.68 8.79 11.54
N THR A 70 13.44 9.28 11.65
CA THR A 70 13.12 10.57 12.29
C THR A 70 12.76 10.44 13.77
N GLU A 71 12.74 9.24 14.35
CA GLU A 71 12.57 9.07 15.80
C GLU A 71 13.89 9.27 16.57
N PRO A 72 13.95 10.22 17.52
CA PRO A 72 15.17 10.45 18.29
C PRO A 72 15.48 9.37 19.35
N ASN A 73 14.68 8.30 19.49
CA ASN A 73 14.78 7.35 20.62
C ASN A 73 14.55 5.85 20.26
N ALA A 74 14.93 5.36 19.07
CA ALA A 74 14.83 3.93 18.76
C ALA A 74 15.74 3.08 19.68
N ALA A 75 15.22 2.00 20.27
CA ALA A 75 16.02 1.12 21.14
C ALA A 75 17.02 0.28 20.31
N MET A 76 18.22 0.03 20.85
CA MET A 76 19.28 -0.68 20.13
C MET A 76 18.90 -2.11 19.68
N SER A 77 18.02 -2.78 20.43
CA SER A 77 17.48 -4.09 20.05
C SER A 77 16.54 -4.02 18.86
N GLU A 78 15.78 -2.92 18.74
CA GLU A 78 14.83 -2.66 17.66
C GLU A 78 15.56 -2.27 16.37
N LEU A 79 16.57 -1.41 16.47
CA LEU A 79 17.48 -1.11 15.36
C LEU A 79 18.17 -2.38 14.83
N ARG A 80 18.54 -3.33 15.71
CA ARG A 80 19.17 -4.59 15.30
C ARG A 80 18.22 -5.48 14.49
N GLU A 81 16.93 -5.51 14.81
CA GLU A 81 15.95 -6.30 14.07
C GLU A 81 15.59 -5.67 12.71
N ILE A 82 15.48 -4.34 12.66
CA ILE A 82 15.29 -3.59 11.40
C ILE A 82 16.50 -3.78 10.48
N VAL A 83 17.72 -3.67 11.03
CA VAL A 83 18.97 -3.89 10.29
C VAL A 83 19.09 -5.35 9.82
N ARG A 84 18.66 -6.33 10.63
CA ARG A 84 18.62 -7.74 10.21
C ARG A 84 17.65 -8.00 9.06
N HIS A 85 16.51 -7.32 9.02
CA HIS A 85 15.54 -7.46 7.93
C HIS A 85 15.99 -6.77 6.62
N ILE A 86 16.68 -5.63 6.71
CA ILE A 86 17.08 -4.82 5.53
C ILE A 86 18.45 -5.27 4.94
N LEU A 87 19.30 -5.97 5.70
CA LEU A 87 20.67 -6.32 5.28
C LEU A 87 20.87 -7.72 4.67
N MET A 88 19.84 -8.41 4.19
CA MET A 88 20.02 -9.46 3.17
C MET A 88 19.51 -8.91 1.83
N ASP A 89 20.27 -8.63 0.77
CA ASP A 89 21.67 -8.78 0.40
C ASP A 89 21.96 -7.67 -0.65
N TRP A 90 22.74 -6.63 -0.30
CA TRP A 90 23.06 -5.51 -1.20
C TRP A 90 24.23 -5.83 -2.16
N GLN A 91 24.86 -7.00 -2.06
CA GLN A 91 25.95 -7.37 -2.98
C GLN A 91 25.47 -7.53 -4.42
N TRP A 92 24.19 -7.85 -4.62
CA TRP A 92 23.52 -7.85 -5.92
C TRP A 92 23.61 -6.47 -6.63
N VAL A 93 23.44 -5.36 -5.90
CA VAL A 93 23.37 -4.01 -6.50
C VAL A 93 24.76 -3.57 -6.94
N HIS A 94 25.76 -3.89 -6.14
CA HIS A 94 27.16 -3.57 -6.43
C HIS A 94 27.68 -4.33 -7.66
N ASN A 95 27.16 -5.54 -7.91
CA ASN A 95 27.52 -6.35 -9.08
C ASN A 95 26.84 -5.88 -10.39
N MET A 96 25.82 -5.01 -10.33
CA MET A 96 25.10 -4.51 -11.52
C MET A 96 25.63 -3.18 -12.08
N ASN A 97 26.73 -2.64 -11.54
CA ASN A 97 27.37 -1.39 -11.99
C ASN A 97 26.38 -0.19 -12.10
N LEU A 98 25.36 -0.17 -11.24
CA LEU A 98 24.44 0.95 -11.12
C LEU A 98 25.13 2.04 -10.30
N ILE A 99 25.63 3.05 -10.99
CA ILE A 99 26.16 4.28 -10.40
C ILE A 99 25.05 4.87 -9.53
N LEU A 100 25.26 4.92 -8.21
CA LEU A 100 24.44 5.73 -7.32
C LEU A 100 24.50 7.17 -7.85
N ALA A 101 23.34 7.70 -8.25
CA ALA A 101 23.26 9.07 -8.76
C ALA A 101 23.87 10.03 -7.73
N PRO A 102 24.64 11.05 -8.17
CA PRO A 102 25.20 12.04 -7.25
C PRO A 102 24.07 12.72 -6.49
N GLY A 103 24.23 12.84 -5.17
CA GLY A 103 23.22 13.28 -4.21
C GLY A 103 22.91 14.78 -4.26
N ASP A 104 22.56 15.32 -5.42
CA ASP A 104 22.30 16.75 -5.63
C ASP A 104 20.82 17.11 -5.83
N GLU A 105 19.89 16.17 -5.68
CA GLU A 105 18.48 16.49 -5.42
C GLU A 105 18.05 15.85 -4.10
N LEU A 106 17.72 16.68 -3.11
CA LEU A 106 16.93 16.23 -1.96
C LEU A 106 15.59 15.78 -2.52
N ASP A 107 15.49 14.48 -2.80
CA ASP A 107 14.26 13.85 -3.23
C ASP A 107 13.16 14.29 -2.28
N THR A 108 12.05 14.80 -2.80
CA THR A 108 11.05 15.46 -1.95
C THR A 108 10.41 14.43 -1.02
N LEU A 109 10.99 14.28 0.18
CA LEU A 109 10.65 13.38 1.30
C LEU A 109 9.16 13.36 1.72
N ASN A 110 8.32 14.19 1.10
CA ASN A 110 6.95 14.42 1.49
C ASN A 110 6.00 13.33 0.99
N GLN A 111 6.23 12.73 -0.18
CA GLN A 111 5.23 11.84 -0.79
C GLN A 111 5.17 10.47 -0.10
N GLN A 112 6.32 9.86 0.15
CA GLN A 112 6.45 8.60 0.87
C GLN A 112 5.81 8.70 2.27
N LEU A 113 6.12 9.77 3.01
CA LEU A 113 5.53 10.01 4.32
C LEU A 113 4.02 10.19 4.26
N VAL A 114 3.48 10.87 3.23
CA VAL A 114 2.04 11.02 3.03
C VAL A 114 1.38 9.66 2.75
N PHE A 115 1.97 8.85 1.89
CA PHE A 115 1.45 7.52 1.55
C PHE A 115 1.50 6.57 2.75
N TYR A 116 2.59 6.57 3.51
CA TYR A 116 2.71 5.82 4.75
C TYR A 116 1.65 6.25 5.78
N ASN A 117 1.47 7.55 6.01
CA ASN A 117 0.42 8.04 6.91
C ASN A 117 -0.99 7.66 6.43
N HIS A 118 -1.24 7.66 5.12
CA HIS A 118 -2.50 7.17 4.57
C HIS A 118 -2.70 5.68 4.90
N ALA A 119 -1.68 4.85 4.70
CA ALA A 119 -1.72 3.42 4.99
C ALA A 119 -1.99 3.16 6.48
N MET A 120 -1.32 3.89 7.38
CA MET A 120 -1.57 3.86 8.82
C MET A 120 -3.03 4.13 9.17
N VAL A 121 -3.59 5.21 8.63
CA VAL A 121 -4.99 5.58 8.89
C VAL A 121 -5.95 4.54 8.31
N ALA A 122 -5.67 4.00 7.13
CA ALA A 122 -6.46 2.94 6.53
C ALA A 122 -6.51 1.71 7.44
N MET A 123 -5.35 1.24 7.92
CA MET A 123 -5.26 0.10 8.85
C MET A 123 -6.02 0.37 10.15
N ALA A 124 -5.90 1.57 10.73
CA ALA A 124 -6.56 1.94 11.98
C ALA A 124 -8.10 2.03 11.87
N VAL A 125 -8.61 2.37 10.68
CA VAL A 125 -10.05 2.49 10.43
C VAL A 125 -10.71 1.13 10.16
N LEU A 126 -9.96 0.10 9.74
CA LEU A 126 -10.50 -1.21 9.34
C LEU A 126 -11.56 -1.79 10.29
N PRO A 127 -11.33 -1.89 11.61
CA PRO A 127 -12.31 -2.51 12.51
C PRO A 127 -13.63 -1.72 12.64
N ARG A 128 -13.60 -0.45 12.23
CA ARG A 128 -14.70 0.51 12.32
C ARG A 128 -15.31 0.83 10.95
N LEU A 129 -14.83 0.21 9.89
CA LEU A 129 -15.30 0.48 8.54
C LEU A 129 -16.81 0.16 8.43
N PRO A 130 -17.64 1.07 7.89
CA PRO A 130 -19.07 0.83 7.81
C PRO A 130 -19.38 -0.28 6.81
N ALA A 131 -20.42 -1.08 7.09
CA ALA A 131 -20.77 -2.26 6.31
C ALA A 131 -20.98 -1.98 4.80
N ASN A 132 -21.48 -0.80 4.45
CA ASN A 132 -21.70 -0.38 3.05
C ASN A 132 -20.39 -0.06 2.28
N ALA A 133 -19.27 0.06 2.97
CA ALA A 133 -17.95 0.28 2.37
C ALA A 133 -17.17 -1.02 2.15
N ILE A 134 -17.64 -2.13 2.74
CA ILE A 134 -17.02 -3.44 2.65
C ILE A 134 -17.53 -4.14 1.40
N THR A 135 -16.65 -4.38 0.42
CA THR A 135 -17.02 -5.06 -0.82
C THR A 135 -16.48 -6.48 -0.95
N PHE A 136 -15.66 -6.93 0.00
CA PHE A 136 -15.23 -8.32 0.07
C PHE A 136 -16.42 -9.26 0.34
N PRO A 137 -16.56 -10.39 -0.39
CA PRO A 137 -17.65 -11.32 -0.17
C PRO A 137 -17.52 -12.03 1.18
N GLN A 138 -18.48 -11.81 2.07
CA GLN A 138 -18.58 -12.49 3.36
C GLN A 138 -20.00 -12.41 3.90
N ARG A 139 -20.40 -13.40 4.72
CA ARG A 139 -21.76 -13.49 5.26
C ARG A 139 -22.14 -12.28 6.13
N ARG A 140 -21.17 -11.72 6.87
CA ARG A 140 -21.34 -10.51 7.68
C ARG A 140 -20.27 -9.50 7.25
N PRO A 141 -20.63 -8.38 6.59
CA PRO A 141 -19.66 -7.40 6.14
C PRO A 141 -19.05 -6.66 7.34
N THR A 142 -17.92 -7.16 7.82
CA THR A 142 -17.16 -6.57 8.92
C THR A 142 -15.68 -6.93 8.80
N TYR A 143 -14.81 -6.05 9.31
CA TYR A 143 -13.38 -6.30 9.52
C TYR A 143 -13.00 -6.12 10.99
N LYS A 144 -13.96 -6.24 11.92
CA LYS A 144 -13.72 -6.11 13.38
C LYS A 144 -12.70 -7.11 13.91
N ASP A 145 -12.56 -8.24 13.23
CA ASP A 145 -11.62 -9.31 13.52
C ASP A 145 -10.20 -9.04 13.01
N VAL A 146 -10.01 -8.03 12.14
CA VAL A 146 -8.68 -7.66 11.64
C VAL A 146 -7.98 -6.81 12.70
N SER A 147 -6.88 -7.32 13.25
CA SER A 147 -6.05 -6.60 14.22
C SER A 147 -5.38 -5.40 13.57
N VAL A 148 -5.42 -4.26 14.26
CA VAL A 148 -4.66 -3.06 13.86
C VAL A 148 -3.20 -3.26 14.28
N PRO A 149 -2.22 -3.19 13.37
CA PRO A 149 -0.80 -3.21 13.72
C PRO A 149 -0.46 -1.94 14.52
N VAL A 150 0.12 -2.10 15.70
CA VAL A 150 0.45 -0.99 16.62
C VAL A 150 1.96 -0.83 16.77
N LEU A 151 2.71 -1.93 16.68
CA LEU A 151 4.17 -1.92 16.79
C LEU A 151 4.82 -1.71 15.41
N PRO A 152 6.00 -1.06 15.32
CA PRO A 152 6.71 -0.88 14.05
C PRO A 152 6.96 -2.18 13.29
N GLY A 153 7.31 -3.26 13.97
CA GLY A 153 7.49 -4.59 13.35
C GLY A 153 6.19 -5.19 12.81
N GLU A 154 5.07 -4.98 13.49
CA GLU A 154 3.75 -5.42 12.99
C GLU A 154 3.31 -4.60 11.77
N LEU A 155 3.67 -3.32 11.72
CA LEU A 155 3.41 -2.44 10.60
C LEU A 155 4.20 -2.85 9.37
N LEU A 156 5.50 -3.09 9.51
CA LEU A 156 6.34 -3.58 8.42
C LEU A 156 5.82 -4.92 7.90
N ALA A 157 5.56 -5.88 8.79
CA ALA A 157 5.01 -7.18 8.40
C ALA A 157 3.65 -7.06 7.69
N ARG A 158 2.82 -6.08 8.08
CA ARG A 158 1.57 -5.81 7.38
C ARG A 158 1.83 -5.26 5.98
N ILE A 159 2.76 -4.33 5.80
CA ILE A 159 3.11 -3.77 4.48
C ILE A 159 3.64 -4.87 3.56
N GLU A 160 4.55 -5.71 4.05
CA GLU A 160 5.11 -6.84 3.30
C GLU A 160 4.02 -7.86 2.92
N GLU A 161 3.07 -8.17 3.80
CA GLU A 161 1.91 -9.01 3.48
C GLU A 161 1.08 -8.42 2.33
N LEU A 162 0.86 -7.09 2.32
CA LEU A 162 0.13 -6.42 1.24
C LEU A 162 0.87 -6.57 -0.10
N GLU A 163 2.18 -6.32 -0.10
CA GLU A 163 3.04 -6.45 -1.28
C GLU A 163 3.05 -7.89 -1.81
N GLU A 164 3.28 -8.86 -0.92
CA GLU A 164 3.31 -10.27 -1.27
C GLU A 164 1.98 -10.72 -1.89
N ILE A 165 0.86 -10.39 -1.26
CA ILE A 165 -0.45 -10.80 -1.77
C ILE A 165 -0.77 -10.14 -3.11
N ILE A 166 -0.42 -8.87 -3.31
CA ILE A 166 -0.63 -8.21 -4.61
C ILE A 166 0.24 -8.86 -5.69
N TYR A 167 1.50 -9.17 -5.38
CA TYR A 167 2.38 -9.89 -6.29
C TYR A 167 1.83 -11.28 -6.63
N GLN A 168 1.43 -12.06 -5.62
CA GLN A 168 0.84 -13.38 -5.85
C GLN A 168 -0.48 -13.29 -6.63
N ALA A 169 -1.29 -12.25 -6.38
CA ALA A 169 -2.51 -11.96 -7.12
C ALA A 169 -2.24 -11.55 -8.57
N GLU A 170 -1.02 -11.22 -8.96
CA GLU A 170 -0.67 -11.03 -10.38
C GLU A 170 -0.49 -12.38 -11.09
N VAL A 171 0.17 -13.34 -10.43
CA VAL A 171 0.62 -14.59 -11.06
C VAL A 171 -0.26 -15.82 -10.75
N LYS A 172 -1.10 -15.80 -9.71
CA LYS A 172 -1.94 -16.92 -9.27
C LYS A 172 -3.44 -16.62 -9.42
N SER A 173 -4.26 -17.68 -9.35
CA SER A 173 -5.70 -17.55 -9.09
C SER A 173 -5.93 -17.07 -7.66
N VAL A 174 -7.02 -16.33 -7.43
CA VAL A 174 -7.44 -15.91 -6.09
C VAL A 174 -7.72 -17.11 -5.17
N ARG A 175 -8.11 -18.27 -5.74
CA ARG A 175 -8.38 -19.49 -4.97
C ARG A 175 -7.11 -20.11 -4.38
N ASP A 176 -5.96 -19.83 -4.98
CA ASP A 176 -4.66 -20.35 -4.54
C ASP A 176 -3.97 -19.43 -3.53
N LEU A 177 -4.57 -18.27 -3.23
CA LEU A 177 -4.05 -17.33 -2.23
C LEU A 177 -4.51 -17.73 -0.83
N ASP A 178 -3.68 -17.47 0.18
CA ASP A 178 -4.11 -17.62 1.57
C ASP A 178 -5.32 -16.70 1.83
N TYR A 179 -6.45 -17.30 2.23
CA TYR A 179 -7.69 -16.58 2.43
C TYR A 179 -7.56 -15.46 3.47
N GLY A 180 -6.81 -15.70 4.54
CA GLY A 180 -6.65 -14.74 5.63
C GLY A 180 -5.91 -13.49 5.17
N SER A 181 -4.73 -13.67 4.60
CA SER A 181 -3.90 -12.59 4.06
C SER A 181 -4.60 -11.89 2.89
N PHE A 182 -5.21 -12.64 1.96
CA PHE A 182 -5.96 -12.04 0.86
C PHE A 182 -7.13 -11.17 1.34
N ARG A 183 -7.90 -11.64 2.32
CA ARG A 183 -8.98 -10.84 2.91
C ARG A 183 -8.45 -9.57 3.58
N ARG A 184 -7.34 -9.63 4.32
CA ARG A 184 -6.74 -8.45 4.97
C ARG A 184 -6.20 -7.45 3.94
N THR A 185 -5.56 -7.93 2.88
CA THR A 185 -5.12 -7.08 1.76
C THR A 185 -6.30 -6.42 1.06
N TYR A 186 -7.36 -7.17 0.78
CA TYR A 186 -8.58 -6.59 0.23
C TYR A 186 -9.19 -5.56 1.17
N ALA A 187 -9.24 -5.87 2.47
CA ALA A 187 -9.78 -4.98 3.49
C ALA A 187 -9.02 -3.65 3.52
N PHE A 188 -7.69 -3.68 3.43
CA PHE A 188 -6.87 -2.48 3.31
C PHE A 188 -7.33 -1.60 2.13
N PHE A 189 -7.51 -2.17 0.93
CA PHE A 189 -7.98 -1.42 -0.22
C PHE A 189 -9.43 -0.94 -0.12
N ASP A 190 -10.31 -1.66 0.60
CA ASP A 190 -11.65 -1.20 0.96
C ASP A 190 -11.59 0.06 1.84
N ALA A 191 -10.80 0.02 2.92
CA ALA A 191 -10.62 1.14 3.84
C ALA A 191 -9.96 2.35 3.16
N SER A 192 -8.88 2.13 2.42
CA SER A 192 -8.19 3.18 1.66
C SER A 192 -9.13 3.81 0.63
N SER A 193 -9.92 3.00 -0.10
CA SER A 193 -10.91 3.53 -1.06
C SER A 193 -12.02 4.32 -0.37
N TRP A 194 -12.45 3.89 0.81
CA TRP A 194 -13.45 4.62 1.60
C TRP A 194 -12.90 5.96 2.08
N LEU A 195 -11.67 5.99 2.61
CA LEU A 195 -11.00 7.23 3.03
C LEU A 195 -10.84 8.20 1.85
N VAL A 196 -10.38 7.69 0.71
CA VAL A 196 -10.24 8.47 -0.52
C VAL A 196 -11.59 9.06 -0.95
N LYS A 197 -12.64 8.24 -0.97
CA LYS A 197 -13.97 8.66 -1.43
C LYS A 197 -14.59 9.72 -0.51
N ASN A 198 -14.48 9.55 0.81
CA ASN A 198 -15.22 10.36 1.78
C ASN A 198 -14.42 11.57 2.31
N HIS A 199 -13.09 11.54 2.24
CA HIS A 199 -12.24 12.60 2.80
C HIS A 199 -11.34 13.24 1.76
N LEU A 200 -10.68 12.46 0.90
CA LEU A 200 -9.72 13.02 -0.04
C LEU A 200 -10.39 13.67 -1.26
N LYS A 201 -11.33 13.00 -1.92
CA LYS A 201 -12.02 13.54 -3.11
C LYS A 201 -12.72 14.88 -2.85
N PRO A 202 -13.47 15.07 -1.74
CA PRO A 202 -14.06 16.37 -1.41
C PRO A 202 -13.02 17.49 -1.27
N MET A 203 -11.85 17.19 -0.71
CA MET A 203 -10.75 18.16 -0.56
C MET A 203 -10.06 18.50 -1.88
N LEU A 204 -10.00 17.54 -2.81
CA LEU A 204 -9.35 17.71 -4.12
C LEU A 204 -10.26 18.39 -5.16
N GLY A 205 -11.54 18.61 -4.85
CA GLY A 205 -12.59 19.02 -5.81
C GLY A 205 -13.01 17.88 -6.73
N ASP A 206 -14.19 17.98 -7.33
CA ASP A 206 -14.65 17.01 -8.33
C ASP A 206 -13.62 16.90 -9.47
N LEU A 207 -13.26 15.65 -9.78
CA LEU A 207 -12.26 15.25 -10.77
C LEU A 207 -12.73 15.51 -12.20
#